data_AF-A0A9X1LGG8-F1
#
_entry.id   AF-A0A9X1LGG8-F1
#
_cell.length_a   1.000
_cell.length_b   1.000
_cell.length_c   1.000
_cell.angle_alpha   90.00
_cell.angle_beta   90.00
_cell.angle_gamma   90.00
#
_symmetry.space_group_name_H-M   'P 1'
#
loop_
_entity.id
_entity.type
_entity.pdbx_description
1 polymer ?
#
loop_
_entity_poly.entity_id
_entity_poly.type
_entity_poly.pdbx_seq_one_letter_code
_entity_poly.pdbx_strand_id
1 'polypeptide(L)'
;MKIFYLFLLFPLLSTSQVLGEKYINADSLVTTTISFENSKFKKSSGLMLAHGGHISQGKYIMKNDTIILEYIPYKVEKSKYEILSKSDSVRPEFGKNKKFDSKTVSISFSLFDTNNELVRNPYLILKSENKVIGSINPIGTNQFNYISSENSIEEIEIMKIGYEPVEIPLENFRGFISDVKVTFKLADPDTYNTDKKIEKYLWNKNDDVLQLLNDSSKSTIYKRVTNNN
;
A
#
# COMPACT_ATOMS: atom_id res chain seq x y z
N MET A 1 39.19 67.40 -6.66
CA MET A 1 38.20 66.79 -5.74
C MET A 1 37.61 65.55 -6.40
N LYS A 2 37.98 64.35 -5.97
CA LYS A 2 37.36 63.08 -6.40
C LYS A 2 36.53 62.55 -5.23
N ILE A 3 35.21 62.53 -5.37
CA ILE A 3 34.30 61.88 -4.43
C ILE A 3 34.21 60.41 -4.83
N PHE A 4 34.71 59.54 -3.96
CA PHE A 4 34.63 58.09 -4.08
C PHE A 4 33.27 57.64 -3.51
N TYR A 5 32.33 57.25 -4.37
CA TYR A 5 31.14 56.52 -3.94
C TYR A 5 31.52 55.05 -3.75
N LEU A 6 31.90 54.69 -2.53
CA LEU A 6 32.04 53.30 -2.10
C LEU A 6 30.64 52.72 -1.90
N PHE A 7 30.08 52.12 -2.95
CA PHE A 7 28.91 51.24 -2.83
C PHE A 7 29.32 50.03 -1.98
N LEU A 8 28.91 50.04 -0.71
CA LEU A 8 28.95 48.87 0.16
C LEU A 8 28.01 47.80 -0.41
N LEU A 9 28.55 46.94 -1.26
CA LEU A 9 28.01 45.61 -1.57
C LEU A 9 28.10 44.77 -0.30
N PHE A 10 27.16 44.95 0.63
CA PHE A 10 26.89 43.92 1.62
C PHE A 10 26.27 42.74 0.86
N PRO A 11 26.90 41.54 0.85
CA PRO A 11 26.16 40.35 0.46
C PRO A 11 25.02 40.22 1.46
N LEU A 12 23.78 40.28 0.97
CA LEU A 12 22.61 39.87 1.72
C LEU A 12 22.88 38.42 2.14
N LEU A 13 23.34 38.26 3.39
CA LEU A 13 23.41 36.98 4.05
C LEU A 13 21.96 36.50 4.20
N SER A 14 21.45 35.81 3.17
CA SER A 14 20.23 35.04 3.28
C SER A 14 20.54 33.92 4.27
N THR A 15 20.23 34.14 5.54
CA THR A 15 20.22 33.06 6.52
C THR A 15 19.22 32.04 5.99
N SER A 16 19.71 30.86 5.61
CA SER A 16 18.86 29.73 5.27
C SER A 16 18.16 29.31 6.55
N GLN A 17 17.02 29.95 6.84
CA GLN A 17 16.19 29.58 7.98
C GLN A 17 15.71 28.14 7.80
N VAL A 18 15.88 27.34 8.84
CA VAL A 18 15.60 25.91 8.81
C VAL A 18 14.11 25.69 9.06
N LEU A 19 13.46 24.92 8.18
CA LEU A 19 12.07 24.51 8.34
C LEU A 19 11.87 23.78 9.67
N GLY A 20 10.75 24.04 10.36
CA GLY A 20 10.40 23.29 11.57
C GLY A 20 10.24 21.79 11.28
N GLU A 21 10.62 20.94 12.25
CA GLU A 21 10.61 19.48 12.07
C GLU A 21 9.20 18.89 11.99
N LYS A 22 8.18 19.55 12.58
CA LYS A 22 6.82 19.00 12.71
C LYS A 22 5.74 20.09 12.76
N TYR A 23 4.67 19.88 12.00
CA TYR A 23 3.48 20.72 11.96
C TYR A 23 2.22 19.88 12.12
N ILE A 24 1.22 20.40 12.83
CA ILE A 24 -0.05 19.72 13.11
C ILE A 24 -1.23 20.60 12.71
N ASN A 25 -2.21 19.99 12.06
CA ASN A 25 -3.56 20.50 11.92
C ASN A 25 -4.49 19.52 12.64
N ALA A 26 -5.22 20.00 13.63
CA ALA A 26 -6.27 19.26 14.29
C ALA A 26 -7.60 19.92 13.93
N ASP A 27 -8.39 19.25 13.11
CA ASP A 27 -9.81 19.55 12.92
C ASP A 27 -10.59 18.55 13.77
N SER A 28 -11.78 18.91 14.29
CA SER A 28 -12.45 18.30 15.44
C SER A 28 -12.41 16.77 15.58
N LEU A 29 -12.33 16.02 14.47
CA LEU A 29 -12.27 14.56 14.45
C LEU A 29 -11.02 13.98 13.75
N VAL A 30 -10.21 14.82 13.10
CA VAL A 30 -9.05 14.39 12.29
C VAL A 30 -7.81 15.16 12.71
N THR A 31 -6.79 14.42 13.12
CA THR A 31 -5.46 15.00 13.33
C THR A 31 -4.58 14.66 12.15
N THR A 32 -4.05 15.68 11.49
CA THR A 32 -3.04 15.55 10.43
C THR A 32 -1.72 16.12 10.91
N THR A 33 -0.65 15.32 10.80
CA THR A 33 0.72 15.73 11.12
C THR A 33 1.55 15.72 9.84
N ILE A 34 2.43 16.72 9.67
CA ILE A 34 3.47 16.75 8.64
C ILE A 34 4.82 16.92 9.35
N SER A 35 5.72 15.96 9.16
CA SER A 35 7.09 16.01 9.65
C SER A 35 8.07 16.15 8.49
N PHE A 36 9.15 16.89 8.70
CA PHE A 36 10.18 17.19 7.72
C PHE A 36 11.56 16.77 8.24
N GLU A 37 12.32 16.06 7.41
CA GLU A 37 13.67 15.62 7.77
C GLU A 37 14.49 15.38 6.49
N ASN A 38 15.70 15.92 6.39
CA ASN A 38 16.66 15.58 5.31
C ASN A 38 16.05 15.61 3.89
N SER A 39 15.35 16.69 3.53
CA SER A 39 14.61 16.87 2.25
C SER A 39 13.47 15.86 2.00
N LYS A 40 13.08 15.09 3.01
CA LYS A 40 11.94 14.17 2.99
C LYS A 40 10.83 14.67 3.91
N PHE A 41 9.60 14.25 3.64
CA PHE A 41 8.48 14.48 4.54
C PHE A 41 7.76 13.17 4.85
N LYS A 42 7.11 13.13 6.02
CA LYS A 42 6.10 12.14 6.38
C LYS A 42 4.84 12.88 6.79
N LYS A 43 3.72 12.56 6.16
CA LYS A 43 2.39 13.08 6.50
C LYS A 43 1.53 11.93 7.01
N SER A 44 0.94 12.09 8.19
CA SER A 44 -0.03 11.13 8.72
C SER A 44 -1.35 11.84 8.99
N SER A 45 -2.47 11.15 8.76
CA SER A 45 -3.79 11.61 9.19
C SER A 45 -4.55 10.48 9.84
N GLY A 46 -5.03 10.69 11.06
CA GLY A 46 -5.84 9.72 11.78
C GLY A 46 -7.16 10.34 12.21
N LEU A 47 -8.24 9.57 12.11
CA LEU A 47 -9.50 9.91 12.75
C LEU A 47 -9.38 9.53 14.24
N MET A 48 -9.83 10.40 15.15
CA MET A 48 -9.66 10.18 16.60
C MET A 48 -10.34 8.89 17.11
N LEU A 49 -11.28 8.33 16.33
CA LEU A 49 -12.07 7.14 16.66
C LEU A 49 -11.78 5.91 15.77
N ALA A 50 -10.85 5.99 14.81
CA ALA A 50 -10.57 4.88 13.88
C ALA A 50 -9.31 4.09 14.26
N HIS A 51 -9.32 2.78 14.00
CA HIS A 51 -8.19 1.86 14.23
C HIS A 51 -7.10 1.89 13.13
N GLY A 52 -7.04 2.94 12.31
CA GLY A 52 -6.06 3.06 11.23
C GLY A 52 -5.75 4.50 10.88
N GLY A 53 -4.48 4.77 10.57
CA GLY A 53 -4.00 6.06 10.07
C GLY A 53 -3.68 6.00 8.58
N HIS A 54 -3.91 7.09 7.86
CA HIS A 54 -3.36 7.26 6.52
C HIS A 54 -1.95 7.81 6.61
N ILE A 55 -0.99 7.14 5.97
CA ILE A 55 0.40 7.56 5.94
C ILE A 55 0.81 7.89 4.51
N SER A 56 1.54 8.98 4.34
CA SER A 56 2.15 9.39 3.08
C SER A 56 3.55 9.88 3.33
N GLN A 57 4.41 9.74 2.33
CA GLN A 57 5.79 10.22 2.40
C GLN A 57 6.24 10.73 1.04
N GLY A 58 7.37 11.42 1.02
CA GLY A 58 7.96 11.86 -0.23
C GLY A 58 9.13 12.81 -0.02
N LYS A 59 9.42 13.60 -1.05
CA LYS A 59 10.43 14.66 -1.00
C LYS A 59 9.73 16.00 -0.83
N TYR A 60 10.37 16.92 -0.14
CA TYR A 60 9.93 18.32 -0.17
C TYR A 60 10.98 19.20 -0.82
N ILE A 61 10.50 20.23 -1.52
CA ILE A 61 11.31 21.26 -2.14
C ILE A 61 10.85 22.60 -1.60
N MET A 62 11.79 23.41 -1.12
CA MET A 62 11.50 24.79 -0.71
C MET A 62 11.86 25.75 -1.85
N LYS A 63 10.92 26.61 -2.22
CA LYS A 63 11.13 27.71 -3.18
C LYS A 63 10.54 28.98 -2.58
N ASN A 64 11.39 29.91 -2.16
CA ASN A 64 11.00 31.09 -1.39
C ASN A 64 10.18 30.68 -0.16
N ASP A 65 8.97 31.20 -0.01
CA ASP A 65 8.05 30.87 1.08
C ASP A 65 7.09 29.74 0.70
N THR A 66 7.34 29.02 -0.38
CA THR A 66 6.53 27.88 -0.81
C THR A 66 7.24 26.56 -0.55
N ILE A 67 6.57 25.65 0.14
CA ILE A 67 6.99 24.25 0.28
C ILE A 67 6.16 23.40 -0.68
N ILE A 68 6.84 22.63 -1.51
CA ILE A 68 6.24 21.70 -2.46
C ILE A 68 6.50 20.30 -1.94
N LEU A 69 5.44 19.55 -1.65
CA LEU A 69 5.50 18.15 -1.28
C LEU A 69 5.29 17.29 -2.52
N GLU A 70 6.32 16.57 -2.95
CA GLU A 70 6.25 15.60 -4.03
C GLU A 70 6.08 14.21 -3.45
N TYR A 71 4.88 13.64 -3.61
CA TYR A 71 4.55 12.37 -2.98
C TYR A 71 5.26 11.20 -3.66
N ILE A 72 5.88 10.42 -2.77
CA ILE A 72 6.24 9.02 -2.82
C ILE A 72 5.09 8.03 -3.02
N PRO A 73 4.60 7.65 -4.23
CA PRO A 73 3.54 6.64 -4.30
C PRO A 73 4.02 5.38 -3.60
N TYR A 74 3.25 4.92 -2.61
CA TYR A 74 3.56 3.66 -1.96
C TYR A 74 3.23 2.53 -2.94
N LYS A 75 4.25 1.79 -3.40
CA LYS A 75 4.03 0.58 -4.18
C LYS A 75 3.47 -0.48 -3.23
N VAL A 76 2.16 -0.61 -3.22
CA VAL A 76 1.50 -1.70 -2.51
C VAL A 76 1.73 -2.97 -3.31
N GLU A 77 2.72 -3.76 -2.92
CA GLU A 77 2.70 -5.17 -3.30
C GLU A 77 1.43 -5.77 -2.69
N LYS A 78 0.52 -6.25 -3.55
CA LYS A 78 -0.69 -6.94 -3.12
C LYS A 78 -0.40 -8.42 -2.95
N SER A 79 -1.16 -9.09 -2.11
CA SER A 79 -1.18 -10.55 -2.16
C SER A 79 -1.55 -11.01 -3.57
N LYS A 80 -0.90 -12.07 -4.05
CA LYS A 80 -1.03 -12.54 -5.44
C LYS A 80 -0.83 -14.04 -5.53
N TYR A 81 -1.24 -14.62 -6.65
CA TYR A 81 -0.88 -15.98 -7.03
C TYR A 81 -0.13 -16.00 -8.38
N GLU A 82 0.69 -17.02 -8.57
CA GLU A 82 1.45 -17.28 -9.79
C GLU A 82 1.31 -18.76 -10.16
N ILE A 83 1.00 -19.04 -11.42
CA ILE A 83 0.94 -20.41 -11.94
C ILE A 83 2.37 -20.82 -12.30
N LEU A 84 2.94 -21.75 -11.53
CA LEU A 84 4.30 -22.26 -11.75
C LEU A 84 4.33 -23.32 -12.86
N SER A 85 3.31 -24.19 -12.87
CA SER A 85 3.15 -25.24 -13.87
C SER A 85 1.68 -25.45 -14.17
N LYS A 86 1.37 -25.86 -15.40
CA LYS A 86 0.02 -26.18 -15.84
C LYS A 86 0.09 -27.24 -16.93
N SER A 87 -0.40 -28.43 -16.62
CA SER A 87 -0.41 -29.58 -17.53
C SER A 87 -1.84 -29.94 -17.91
N ASP A 88 -2.05 -30.11 -19.21
CA ASP A 88 -3.33 -30.51 -19.80
C ASP A 88 -3.53 -32.01 -19.57
N SER A 89 -4.51 -32.38 -18.74
CA SER A 89 -4.86 -33.76 -18.45
C SER A 89 -5.93 -34.32 -19.39
N VAL A 90 -6.47 -33.50 -20.30
CA VAL A 90 -7.47 -33.87 -21.31
C VAL A 90 -6.80 -34.35 -22.61
N ARG A 91 -5.53 -33.96 -22.85
CA ARG A 91 -4.76 -34.40 -24.02
C ARG A 91 -4.43 -35.90 -23.98
N PRO A 92 -4.88 -36.70 -24.99
CA PRO A 92 -4.66 -38.16 -25.04
C PRO A 92 -3.19 -38.59 -25.00
N GLU A 93 -2.29 -37.70 -25.41
CA GLU A 93 -0.84 -37.86 -25.48
C GLU A 93 -0.14 -37.86 -24.11
N PHE A 94 -0.80 -37.38 -23.03
CA PHE A 94 -0.20 -37.26 -21.68
C PHE A 94 -0.81 -38.17 -20.60
N GLY A 95 -1.80 -39.01 -20.93
CA GLY A 95 -2.27 -40.06 -20.03
C GLY A 95 -3.77 -40.27 -20.05
N LYS A 96 -4.19 -41.54 -20.25
CA LYS A 96 -5.59 -41.99 -20.30
C LYS A 96 -6.31 -41.98 -18.94
N ASN A 97 -6.31 -40.86 -18.21
CA ASN A 97 -7.17 -40.73 -17.03
C ASN A 97 -8.51 -40.10 -17.44
N LYS A 98 -9.45 -40.94 -17.88
CA LYS A 98 -10.86 -40.59 -18.21
C LYS A 98 -11.64 -39.84 -17.11
N LYS A 99 -11.02 -39.60 -15.95
CA LYS A 99 -11.58 -38.93 -14.76
C LYS A 99 -11.31 -37.43 -14.72
N PHE A 100 -10.44 -36.89 -15.58
CA PHE A 100 -10.16 -35.45 -15.67
C PHE A 100 -10.81 -34.91 -16.94
N ASP A 101 -11.94 -34.23 -16.77
CA ASP A 101 -12.64 -33.54 -17.84
C ASP A 101 -12.49 -32.02 -17.69
N SER A 102 -13.11 -31.25 -18.60
CA SER A 102 -13.12 -29.79 -18.56
C SER A 102 -13.88 -29.20 -17.36
N LYS A 103 -14.40 -30.01 -16.44
CA LYS A 103 -15.07 -29.59 -15.22
C LYS A 103 -14.18 -29.76 -14.00
N THR A 104 -13.18 -30.62 -14.11
CA THR A 104 -12.29 -31.00 -13.02
C THR A 104 -11.16 -29.98 -12.86
N VAL A 105 -10.89 -29.57 -11.62
CA VAL A 105 -9.77 -28.69 -11.24
C VAL A 105 -8.88 -29.49 -10.31
N SER A 106 -7.56 -29.50 -10.56
CA SER A 106 -6.56 -29.92 -9.56
C SER A 106 -5.46 -28.88 -9.46
N ILE A 107 -5.28 -28.38 -8.24
CA ILE A 107 -4.29 -27.37 -7.93
C ILE A 107 -3.47 -27.81 -6.72
N SER A 108 -2.15 -27.76 -6.84
CA SER A 108 -1.21 -27.87 -5.74
C SER A 108 -0.74 -26.48 -5.34
N PHE A 109 -1.10 -26.03 -4.14
CA PHE A 109 -0.72 -24.72 -3.63
C PHE A 109 0.57 -24.76 -2.83
N SER A 110 1.39 -23.72 -2.97
CA SER A 110 2.51 -23.42 -2.08
C SER A 110 2.44 -21.99 -1.58
N LEU A 111 2.45 -21.80 -0.27
CA LEU A 111 2.16 -20.52 0.37
C LEU A 111 3.41 -19.85 0.95
N PHE A 112 3.60 -18.58 0.62
CA PHE A 112 4.72 -17.76 1.05
C PHE A 112 4.26 -16.35 1.45
N ASP A 113 5.07 -15.62 2.20
CA ASP A 113 4.92 -14.17 2.36
C ASP A 113 5.75 -13.40 1.32
N THR A 114 5.72 -12.07 1.35
CA THR A 114 6.54 -11.19 0.49
C THR A 114 8.05 -11.32 0.72
N ASN A 115 8.48 -11.88 1.85
CA ASN A 115 9.88 -12.18 2.14
C ASN A 115 10.31 -13.59 1.68
N ASN A 116 9.41 -14.33 1.02
CA ASN A 116 9.55 -15.74 0.67
C ASN A 116 9.65 -16.69 1.88
N GLU A 117 9.18 -16.28 3.05
CA GLU A 117 9.01 -17.17 4.20
C GLU A 117 7.76 -18.03 4.05
N LEU A 118 7.77 -19.25 4.59
CA LEU A 118 6.66 -20.19 4.47
C LEU A 118 5.48 -19.78 5.34
N VAL A 119 4.29 -19.70 4.75
CA VAL A 119 3.05 -19.40 5.47
C VAL A 119 2.26 -20.68 5.72
N ARG A 120 2.02 -21.01 7.00
CA ARG A 120 1.28 -22.22 7.41
C ARG A 120 -0.11 -21.90 7.92
N ASN A 121 -0.98 -22.92 7.94
CA ASN A 121 -2.36 -22.86 8.44
C ASN A 121 -3.23 -21.84 7.69
N PRO A 122 -3.32 -21.92 6.36
CA PRO A 122 -4.28 -21.13 5.60
C PRO A 122 -5.72 -21.56 5.90
N TYR A 123 -6.66 -20.71 5.52
CA TYR A 123 -8.07 -21.03 5.46
C TYR A 123 -8.56 -20.79 4.03
N LEU A 124 -9.31 -21.74 3.47
CA LEU A 124 -9.88 -21.61 2.14
C LEU A 124 -11.37 -21.35 2.28
N ILE A 125 -11.84 -20.34 1.57
CA ILE A 125 -13.25 -20.08 1.33
C ILE A 125 -13.55 -20.48 -0.11
N LEU A 126 -14.56 -21.32 -0.29
CA LEU A 126 -15.05 -21.72 -1.60
C LEU A 126 -16.23 -20.82 -1.95
N LYS A 127 -16.16 -20.13 -3.08
CA LYS A 127 -17.21 -19.20 -3.53
C LYS A 127 -17.85 -19.65 -4.85
N SER A 128 -19.12 -19.31 -5.00
CA SER A 128 -19.95 -19.47 -6.19
C SER A 128 -20.87 -18.26 -6.29
N GLU A 129 -20.88 -17.53 -7.41
CA GLU A 129 -21.69 -16.30 -7.57
C GLU A 129 -21.49 -15.32 -6.41
N ASN A 130 -20.25 -15.14 -5.95
CA ASN A 130 -19.86 -14.34 -4.77
C ASN A 130 -20.47 -14.78 -3.42
N LYS A 131 -21.06 -15.97 -3.33
CA LYS A 131 -21.54 -16.55 -2.06
C LYS A 131 -20.57 -17.59 -1.55
N VAL A 132 -20.35 -17.59 -0.23
CA VAL A 132 -19.61 -18.66 0.45
C VAL A 132 -20.45 -19.93 0.44
N ILE A 133 -19.91 -20.98 -0.16
CA ILE A 133 -20.57 -22.30 -0.23
C ILE A 133 -19.85 -23.36 0.60
N GLY A 134 -18.63 -23.08 1.05
CA GLY A 134 -17.88 -23.98 1.91
C GLY A 134 -16.56 -23.39 2.37
N SER A 135 -15.90 -24.12 3.26
CA SER A 135 -14.55 -23.78 3.72
C SER A 135 -13.71 -25.03 4.00
N ILE A 136 -12.40 -24.89 3.84
CA ILE A 136 -11.41 -25.95 4.07
C ILE A 136 -10.27 -25.36 4.91
N ASN A 137 -9.79 -26.11 5.89
CA ASN A 137 -8.66 -25.70 6.72
C ASN A 137 -7.50 -26.71 6.62
N PRO A 138 -6.51 -26.47 5.75
CA PRO A 138 -5.28 -27.25 5.71
C PRO A 138 -4.42 -27.00 6.96
N ILE A 139 -4.52 -27.91 7.95
CA ILE A 139 -3.81 -27.77 9.22
C ILE A 139 -2.34 -28.18 9.08
N GLY A 140 -1.43 -27.36 9.62
CA GLY A 140 -0.02 -27.68 9.83
C GLY A 140 0.88 -27.54 8.60
N THR A 141 0.34 -27.16 7.45
CA THR A 141 1.06 -27.16 6.17
C THR A 141 1.08 -25.79 5.51
N ASN A 142 2.11 -25.55 4.70
CA ASN A 142 2.20 -24.43 3.75
C ASN A 142 1.96 -24.90 2.30
N GLN A 143 1.67 -26.19 2.13
CA GLN A 143 1.40 -26.84 0.85
C GLN A 143 0.22 -27.76 0.99
N PHE A 144 -0.71 -27.70 0.05
CA PHE A 144 -1.88 -28.56 0.04
C PHE A 144 -2.46 -28.68 -1.36
N ASN A 145 -3.22 -29.75 -1.58
CA ASN A 145 -3.88 -30.00 -2.84
C ASN A 145 -5.37 -29.66 -2.72
N TYR A 146 -5.90 -29.02 -3.75
CA TYR A 146 -7.32 -28.83 -3.95
C TYR A 146 -7.74 -29.59 -5.21
N ILE A 147 -8.78 -30.40 -5.10
CA ILE A 147 -9.39 -31.10 -6.23
C ILE A 147 -10.89 -30.93 -6.15
N SER A 148 -11.51 -30.53 -7.25
CA SER A 148 -12.97 -30.51 -7.42
C SER A 148 -13.33 -31.00 -8.81
N SER A 149 -14.38 -31.79 -8.91
CA SER A 149 -15.00 -32.20 -10.19
C SER A 149 -16.31 -31.47 -10.48
N GLU A 150 -16.64 -30.46 -9.67
CA GLU A 150 -17.88 -29.70 -9.82
C GLU A 150 -17.64 -28.30 -10.39
N ASN A 151 -18.58 -27.86 -11.23
CA ASN A 151 -18.61 -26.49 -11.75
C ASN A 151 -19.25 -25.50 -10.78
N SER A 152 -19.76 -25.98 -9.64
CA SER A 152 -20.42 -25.16 -8.62
C SER A 152 -19.45 -24.16 -7.97
N ILE A 153 -18.16 -24.49 -7.83
CA ILE A 153 -17.16 -23.60 -7.24
C ILE A 153 -16.48 -22.80 -8.35
N GLU A 154 -16.55 -21.48 -8.27
CA GLU A 154 -16.03 -20.55 -9.28
C GLU A 154 -14.73 -19.87 -8.83
N GLU A 155 -14.55 -19.70 -7.51
CA GLU A 155 -13.41 -19.03 -6.93
C GLU A 155 -12.99 -19.71 -5.61
N ILE A 156 -11.69 -19.73 -5.36
CA ILE A 156 -11.13 -20.00 -4.03
C ILE A 156 -10.53 -18.71 -3.51
N GLU A 157 -10.94 -18.29 -2.33
CA GLU A 157 -10.24 -17.26 -1.57
C GLU A 157 -9.39 -17.93 -0.49
N ILE A 158 -8.07 -17.72 -0.55
CA ILE A 158 -7.13 -18.23 0.43
C ILE A 158 -6.84 -17.11 1.42
N MET A 159 -7.15 -17.35 2.69
CA MET A 159 -6.99 -16.43 3.79
C MET A 159 -5.94 -16.91 4.78
N LYS A 160 -5.27 -15.98 5.45
CA LYS A 160 -4.46 -16.25 6.63
C LYS A 160 -4.54 -15.06 7.58
N ILE A 161 -4.80 -15.32 8.86
CA ILE A 161 -4.79 -14.26 9.88
C ILE A 161 -3.46 -13.51 9.84
N GLY A 162 -3.54 -12.18 9.76
CA GLY A 162 -2.40 -11.26 9.64
C GLY A 162 -2.01 -10.90 8.21
N TYR A 163 -2.70 -11.43 7.19
CA TYR A 163 -2.37 -11.23 5.78
C TYR A 163 -3.61 -10.83 4.96
N GLU A 164 -3.40 -10.11 3.86
CA GLU A 164 -4.43 -9.82 2.86
C GLU A 164 -4.82 -11.12 2.13
N PRO A 165 -6.12 -11.39 1.88
CA PRO A 165 -6.58 -12.60 1.21
C PRO A 165 -6.16 -12.64 -0.27
N VAL A 166 -6.12 -13.84 -0.85
CA VAL A 166 -5.85 -14.06 -2.28
C VAL A 166 -7.06 -14.74 -2.91
N GLU A 167 -7.67 -14.07 -3.88
CA GLU A 167 -8.76 -14.60 -4.68
C GLU A 167 -8.21 -15.28 -5.94
N ILE A 168 -8.65 -16.52 -6.19
CA ILE A 168 -8.19 -17.37 -7.28
C ILE A 168 -9.40 -17.87 -8.07
N PRO A 169 -9.71 -17.25 -9.23
CA PRO A 169 -10.78 -17.72 -10.10
C PRO A 169 -10.41 -19.07 -10.72
N LEU A 170 -11.31 -20.04 -10.62
CA LEU A 170 -11.07 -21.43 -11.02
C LEU A 170 -11.27 -21.69 -12.51
N GLU A 171 -11.88 -20.78 -13.25
CA GLU A 171 -12.13 -20.92 -14.70
C GLU A 171 -10.86 -21.30 -15.46
N ASN A 172 -9.75 -20.62 -15.14
CA ASN A 172 -8.46 -20.86 -15.79
C ASN A 172 -7.81 -22.20 -15.41
N PHE A 173 -8.32 -22.93 -14.42
CA PHE A 173 -7.71 -24.16 -13.92
C PHE A 173 -8.50 -25.42 -14.31
N ARG A 174 -9.69 -25.26 -14.91
CA ARG A 174 -10.53 -26.40 -15.31
C ARG A 174 -9.91 -27.21 -16.45
N GLY A 175 -9.85 -28.52 -16.29
CA GLY A 175 -9.21 -29.47 -17.22
C GLY A 175 -7.69 -29.55 -17.09
N PHE A 176 -7.10 -28.93 -16.06
CA PHE A 176 -5.65 -28.92 -15.86
C PHE A 176 -5.25 -29.41 -14.47
N ILE A 177 -4.03 -29.91 -14.39
CA ILE A 177 -3.29 -30.09 -13.13
C ILE A 177 -2.28 -28.95 -13.06
N SER A 178 -2.35 -28.14 -12.00
CA SER A 178 -1.56 -26.92 -11.89
C SER A 178 -0.82 -26.82 -10.56
N ASP A 179 0.39 -26.29 -10.60
CA ASP A 179 1.12 -25.86 -9.41
C ASP A 179 1.00 -24.35 -9.27
N VAL A 180 0.58 -23.87 -8.11
CA VAL A 180 0.33 -22.44 -7.85
C VAL A 180 1.12 -21.98 -6.64
N LYS A 181 1.94 -20.96 -6.84
CA LYS A 181 2.56 -20.20 -5.74
C LYS A 181 1.61 -19.10 -5.32
N VAL A 182 1.36 -18.99 -4.02
CA VAL A 182 0.58 -17.91 -3.41
C VAL A 182 1.52 -17.10 -2.55
N THR A 183 1.57 -15.79 -2.80
CA THR A 183 2.36 -14.84 -2.01
C THR A 183 1.40 -13.94 -1.26
N PHE A 184 1.41 -14.05 0.05
CA PHE A 184 0.66 -13.22 0.98
C PHE A 184 1.45 -11.95 1.32
N LYS A 185 0.75 -10.84 1.34
CA LYS A 185 1.22 -9.59 1.93
C LYS A 185 0.61 -9.45 3.31
N LEU A 186 1.42 -9.02 4.28
CA LEU A 186 0.92 -8.70 5.62
C LEU A 186 -0.19 -7.65 5.52
N ALA A 187 -1.27 -7.87 6.27
CA ALA A 187 -2.34 -6.91 6.40
C ALA A 187 -1.80 -5.71 7.20
N ASP A 188 -1.63 -4.58 6.54
CA ASP A 188 -1.13 -3.37 7.16
C ASP A 188 -2.29 -2.63 7.86
N PRO A 189 -2.19 -2.30 9.16
CA PRO A 189 -3.17 -1.44 9.81
C PRO A 189 -3.18 -0.02 9.24
N ASP A 190 -2.08 0.40 8.60
CA ASP A 190 -1.93 1.74 8.02
C ASP A 190 -2.26 1.73 6.52
N THR A 191 -3.07 2.69 6.09
CA THR A 191 -3.42 2.86 4.68
C THR A 191 -2.46 3.86 4.04
N TYR A 192 -1.57 3.38 3.18
CA TYR A 192 -0.62 4.24 2.48
C TYR A 192 -1.24 4.86 1.23
N ASN A 193 -0.91 6.12 0.97
CA ASN A 193 -1.32 6.77 -0.28
C ASN A 193 -0.54 6.19 -1.47
N THR A 194 -1.27 5.73 -2.49
CA THR A 194 -0.72 5.13 -3.70
C THR A 194 -0.59 6.11 -4.86
N ASP A 195 -1.17 7.30 -4.74
CA ASP A 195 -1.20 8.29 -5.80
C ASP A 195 0.07 9.15 -5.81
N LYS A 196 0.58 9.38 -7.02
CA LYS A 196 1.55 10.45 -7.25
C LYS A 196 0.79 11.77 -7.23
N LYS A 197 1.00 12.57 -6.18
CA LYS A 197 0.42 13.91 -6.06
C LYS A 197 1.47 14.94 -5.66
N ILE A 198 1.15 16.20 -5.92
CA ILE A 198 1.94 17.35 -5.48
C ILE A 198 1.03 18.22 -4.65
N GLU A 199 1.46 18.54 -3.42
CA GLU A 199 0.79 19.54 -2.58
C GLU A 199 1.71 20.76 -2.42
N LYS A 200 1.12 21.96 -2.39
CA LYS A 200 1.87 23.20 -2.19
C LYS A 200 1.39 23.86 -0.91
N TYR A 201 2.34 24.38 -0.14
CA TYR A 201 2.11 25.06 1.11
C TYR A 201 2.80 26.40 1.11
N LEU A 202 2.11 27.44 1.57
CA LEU A 202 2.75 28.69 1.95
C LEU A 202 3.28 28.56 3.37
N TRP A 203 4.57 28.75 3.56
CA TRP A 203 5.22 28.79 4.85
C TRP A 203 5.32 30.24 5.33
N ASN A 204 4.47 30.59 6.29
CA ASN A 204 4.61 31.85 7.00
C ASN A 204 5.65 31.67 8.11
N LYS A 205 6.84 32.23 7.88
CA LYS A 205 7.99 32.17 8.79
C LYS A 205 7.77 32.93 10.10
N ASN A 206 6.96 33.99 10.09
CA ASN A 206 6.74 34.81 11.28
C ASN A 206 5.86 34.08 12.29
N ASP A 207 4.85 33.38 11.79
CA ASP A 207 3.87 32.68 12.63
C ASP A 207 4.17 31.18 12.76
N ASP A 208 5.24 30.70 12.11
CA ASP A 208 5.64 29.29 12.06
C ASP A 208 4.49 28.36 11.65
N VAL A 209 3.84 28.73 10.55
CA VAL A 209 2.62 28.09 10.05
C VAL A 209 2.78 27.65 8.60
N LEU A 210 2.24 26.47 8.29
CA LEU A 210 2.05 26.02 6.91
C LEU A 210 0.59 26.14 6.53
N GLN A 211 0.31 26.86 5.45
CA GLN A 211 -1.03 26.99 4.89
C GLN A 211 -1.09 26.20 3.58
N LEU A 212 -1.97 25.20 3.50
CA LEU A 212 -2.20 24.46 2.26
C LEU A 212 -2.78 25.42 1.21
N LEU A 213 -2.12 25.48 0.06
CA LEU A 213 -2.58 26.23 -1.11
C LEU A 213 -3.52 25.30 -1.90
N ASN A 214 -4.82 25.36 -1.59
CA ASN A 214 -5.86 24.55 -2.24
C ASN A 214 -6.71 25.44 -3.18
N ASP A 215 -7.23 24.88 -4.28
CA ASP A 215 -8.07 25.60 -5.26
C ASP A 215 -9.51 25.90 -4.78
N SER A 216 -9.85 25.59 -3.52
CA SER A 216 -11.20 25.80 -2.98
C SER A 216 -11.18 26.43 -1.58
N SER A 217 -12.29 27.10 -1.24
CA SER A 217 -12.49 28.21 -0.32
C SER A 217 -12.21 28.00 1.18
N LYS A 218 -11.50 26.95 1.60
CA LYS A 218 -11.03 26.77 2.98
C LYS A 218 -9.56 26.39 3.01
N SER A 219 -8.72 27.31 3.50
CA SER A 219 -7.29 27.05 3.67
C SER A 219 -7.02 26.24 4.93
N THR A 220 -6.48 25.03 4.79
CA THR A 220 -6.01 24.22 5.91
C THR A 220 -4.71 24.79 6.47
N ILE A 221 -4.67 25.05 7.78
CA ILE A 221 -3.55 25.69 8.48
C ILE A 221 -2.92 24.71 9.46
N TYR A 222 -1.62 24.45 9.32
CA TYR A 222 -0.83 23.61 10.20
C TYR A 222 0.09 24.46 11.05
N LYS A 223 0.05 24.26 12.37
CA LYS A 223 0.89 24.99 13.33
C LYS A 223 2.11 24.16 13.69
N ARG A 224 3.28 24.79 13.81
CA ARG A 224 4.48 24.12 14.29
C ARG A 224 4.26 23.54 15.70
N VAL A 225 4.79 22.35 15.93
CA VAL A 225 4.87 21.77 17.27
C VAL A 225 6.18 22.22 17.90
N THR A 226 6.11 23.04 18.94
CA THR A 226 7.26 23.34 19.79
C THR A 226 7.30 22.30 20.90
N ASN A 227 8.38 21.52 20.98
CA ASN A 227 8.63 20.70 22.17
C ASN A 227 8.95 21.67 23.32
N ASN A 228 7.95 22.04 24.10
CA ASN A 228 8.19 22.68 25.39
C ASN A 228 8.62 21.55 26.33
N ASN A 229 9.93 21.40 26.51
CA ASN A 229 10.48 20.71 27.67
C ASN A 229 10.26 21.57 28.92
#